data_AF-A0A919HSR9-F1
#
_entry.id   AF-A0A919HSR9-F1
#
_cell.length_a   1.000
_cell.length_b   1.000
_cell.length_c   1.000
_cell.angle_alpha   90.00
_cell.angle_beta   90.00
_cell.angle_gamma   90.00
#
_symmetry.space_group_name_H-M   'P 1'
#
loop_
_entity.id
_entity.type
_entity.pdbx_description
1 polymer ?
#
loop_
_entity_poly.entity_id
_entity_poly.type
_entity_poly.pdbx_seq_one_letter_code
_entity_poly.pdbx_strand_id
1 'polypeptide(L)'
;MTPYGVADIPNYRLWVNEPALPDSVIDVGLRTEPNLELLTQMKPSFIVWSAGYGPSPEKLARIAPGRGFTFSDGKRPLAMAQRSLLEMADLLGKTQQAKRHLAEFDALMESLRPRFAGRGDRPLLMISLLDPRHVLVFGENCLFQEVLDRFGIKNAWHGEAAFWGSVSVGIDRLAAFNEADVICFDHGNERDMAQLLATPLWQAMPFVRAGRFQRVPAVWFYGATLSAMHFARVLADAGESGMNTRLSPLAIILLAGLLGVAFALSIVNLNVALPYAQWRQALWQPDVDDIAQMLFHYSLLPRLAVALLVGAGLGLVGVLFQQVLRNPLAEPTTLGVATGAQLGITVTTLWAIPGVLASQFAALAGACLVGALVFGVSWGKRLSPVTLILAGLVVSLYCGALNQLMVIFHHDQLQSMFLWSTGTLTQTDWSVAQRLWPQLLGGAILTLLLLRPLTLMGLDDGVARNLGLALSRRASAP
;
A
#
# COMPACT_ATOMS: atom_id res chain seq x y z
N MET A 1 -12.64 22.70 -24.95
CA MET A 1 -14.07 22.77 -24.61
C MET A 1 -14.29 21.83 -23.44
N THR A 2 -15.19 22.18 -22.53
CA THR A 2 -15.50 21.34 -21.36
C THR A 2 -16.82 20.61 -21.62
N PRO A 3 -16.91 19.29 -21.41
CA PRO A 3 -18.18 18.58 -21.50
C PRO A 3 -19.20 19.15 -20.51
N TYR A 4 -20.47 19.25 -20.91
CA TYR A 4 -21.54 19.68 -20.01
C TYR A 4 -21.90 18.57 -18.99
N GLY A 5 -21.94 17.32 -19.44
CA GLY A 5 -22.08 16.14 -18.60
C GLY A 5 -21.28 14.97 -19.15
N VAL A 6 -20.84 14.08 -18.26
CA VAL A 6 -20.07 12.87 -18.58
C VAL A 6 -20.66 11.71 -17.79
N ALA A 7 -20.77 10.55 -18.44
CA ALA A 7 -21.22 9.33 -17.78
C ALA A 7 -20.07 8.71 -16.99
N ASP A 8 -20.36 8.27 -15.76
CA ASP A 8 -19.51 7.40 -14.96
C ASP A 8 -18.19 8.08 -14.53
N ILE A 9 -18.30 9.28 -13.95
CA ILE A 9 -17.14 10.08 -13.52
C ILE A 9 -16.27 9.34 -12.48
N PRO A 10 -16.83 8.59 -11.50
CA PRO A 10 -16.03 7.82 -10.55
C PRO A 10 -15.09 6.82 -11.24
N ASN A 11 -15.59 6.01 -12.18
CA ASN A 11 -14.74 5.07 -12.90
C ASN A 11 -13.85 5.76 -13.94
N TYR A 12 -14.27 6.88 -14.51
CA TYR A 12 -13.41 7.69 -15.37
C TYR A 12 -12.11 8.10 -14.64
N ARG A 13 -12.22 8.56 -13.39
CA ARG A 13 -11.07 8.96 -12.58
C ARG A 13 -10.12 7.79 -12.26
N LEU A 14 -10.64 6.57 -12.17
CA LEU A 14 -9.84 5.36 -11.91
C LEU A 14 -9.18 4.79 -13.17
N TRP A 15 -9.93 4.67 -14.26
CA TRP A 15 -9.51 3.95 -15.47
C TRP A 15 -8.91 4.85 -16.55
N VAL A 16 -9.38 6.10 -16.64
CA VAL A 16 -8.90 7.08 -17.61
C VAL A 16 -7.86 7.99 -16.98
N ASN A 17 -8.21 8.57 -15.83
CA ASN A 17 -7.41 9.52 -15.05
C ASN A 17 -7.05 10.81 -15.84
N GLU A 18 -6.26 10.67 -16.91
CA GLU A 18 -5.96 11.73 -17.87
C GLU A 18 -6.81 11.60 -19.15
N PRO A 19 -7.49 12.67 -19.60
CA PRO A 19 -7.48 14.05 -19.07
C PRO A 19 -8.43 14.28 -17.87
N ALA A 20 -8.01 15.09 -16.88
CA ALA A 20 -8.85 15.39 -15.72
C ALA A 20 -10.14 16.14 -16.10
N LEU A 21 -11.27 15.70 -15.54
CA LEU A 21 -12.56 16.37 -15.69
C LEU A 21 -12.72 17.48 -14.64
N PRO A 22 -13.13 18.70 -15.02
CA PRO A 22 -13.48 19.75 -14.06
C PRO A 22 -14.64 19.36 -13.14
N ASP A 23 -14.66 19.86 -11.91
CA ASP A 23 -15.73 19.59 -10.95
C ASP A 23 -17.11 20.12 -11.38
N SER A 24 -17.13 21.03 -12.36
CA SER A 24 -18.37 21.54 -12.95
C SER A 24 -19.10 20.54 -13.86
N VAL A 25 -18.46 19.42 -14.23
CA VAL A 25 -19.04 18.42 -15.12
C VAL A 25 -20.06 17.57 -14.37
N ILE A 26 -21.27 17.49 -14.91
CA ILE A 26 -22.37 16.73 -14.28
C ILE A 26 -22.21 15.24 -14.58
N ASP A 27 -22.28 14.39 -13.55
CA ASP A 27 -22.35 12.94 -13.72
C ASP A 27 -23.75 12.53 -14.19
N VAL A 28 -23.83 11.93 -15.38
CA VAL A 28 -25.10 11.48 -15.98
C VAL A 28 -25.40 9.99 -15.75
N GLY A 29 -24.72 9.34 -14.81
CA GLY A 29 -24.90 7.92 -14.48
C GLY A 29 -23.98 7.00 -15.26
N LEU A 30 -24.25 5.69 -15.26
CA LEU A 30 -23.38 4.69 -15.89
C LEU A 30 -23.40 4.83 -17.42
N ARG A 31 -22.29 4.48 -18.09
CA ARG A 31 -22.22 4.50 -19.56
C ARG A 31 -23.16 3.49 -20.21
N THR A 32 -23.44 2.38 -19.54
CA THR A 32 -24.38 1.35 -19.98
C THR A 32 -25.83 1.72 -19.67
N GLU A 33 -26.04 2.42 -18.57
CA GLU A 33 -27.36 2.81 -18.04
C GLU A 33 -27.33 4.27 -17.56
N PRO A 34 -27.29 5.24 -18.49
CA PRO A 34 -27.28 6.64 -18.11
C PRO A 34 -28.66 7.06 -17.59
N ASN A 35 -28.67 8.08 -16.74
CA ASN A 35 -29.89 8.66 -16.20
C ASN A 35 -30.61 9.47 -17.28
N LEU A 36 -31.54 8.83 -17.98
CA LEU A 36 -32.28 9.41 -19.11
C LEU A 36 -33.19 10.59 -18.67
N GLU A 37 -33.69 10.55 -17.44
CA GLU A 37 -34.50 11.63 -16.86
C GLU A 37 -33.64 12.88 -16.68
N LEU A 38 -32.45 12.72 -16.08
CA LEU A 38 -31.48 13.80 -15.92
C LEU A 38 -31.05 14.36 -17.29
N LEU A 39 -30.73 13.52 -18.27
CA LEU A 39 -30.38 13.97 -19.62
C LEU A 39 -31.51 14.78 -20.27
N THR A 40 -32.78 14.40 -20.06
CA THR A 40 -33.93 15.14 -20.57
C THR A 40 -34.09 16.50 -19.89
N GLN A 41 -33.87 16.57 -18.57
CA GLN A 41 -33.90 17.82 -17.81
C GLN A 41 -32.74 18.76 -18.18
N MET A 42 -31.55 18.21 -18.43
CA MET A 42 -30.35 18.95 -18.82
C MET A 42 -30.48 19.63 -20.19
N LYS A 43 -31.32 19.09 -21.10
CA LYS A 43 -31.52 19.57 -22.48
C LYS A 43 -30.18 19.78 -23.23
N PRO A 44 -29.36 18.73 -23.39
CA PRO A 44 -28.08 18.85 -24.08
C PRO A 44 -28.29 19.29 -25.53
N SER A 45 -27.40 20.17 -26.02
CA SER A 45 -27.41 20.60 -27.43
C SER A 45 -26.96 19.50 -28.38
N PHE A 46 -26.10 18.60 -27.90
CA PHE A 46 -25.58 17.47 -28.67
C PHE A 46 -25.11 16.35 -27.72
N ILE A 47 -25.36 15.09 -28.08
CA ILE A 47 -24.91 13.91 -27.32
C ILE A 47 -23.90 13.12 -28.16
N VAL A 48 -22.79 12.72 -27.54
CA VAL A 48 -21.76 11.90 -28.19
C VAL A 48 -21.60 10.60 -27.42
N TRP A 49 -21.48 9.48 -28.14
CA TRP A 49 -21.32 8.15 -27.54
C TRP A 49 -20.39 7.28 -28.37
N SER A 50 -20.03 6.10 -27.86
CA SER A 50 -19.23 5.11 -28.58
C SER A 50 -20.16 4.18 -29.37
N ALA A 51 -19.94 4.05 -30.68
CA ALA A 51 -20.76 3.21 -31.54
C ALA A 51 -20.69 1.74 -31.08
N GLY A 52 -21.86 1.11 -30.94
CA GLY A 52 -21.97 -0.29 -30.49
C GLY A 52 -21.80 -0.51 -28.99
N TYR A 53 -21.77 0.54 -28.16
CA TYR A 53 -21.64 0.44 -26.71
C TYR A 53 -22.64 1.34 -25.98
N GLY A 54 -23.30 0.79 -24.95
CA GLY A 54 -24.29 1.52 -24.16
C GLY A 54 -25.70 1.52 -24.78
N PRO A 55 -26.54 2.54 -24.49
CA PRO A 55 -27.91 2.63 -24.98
C PRO A 55 -28.02 2.66 -26.51
N SER A 56 -29.19 2.25 -27.03
CA SER A 56 -29.41 2.30 -28.47
C SER A 56 -29.37 3.74 -29.01
N PRO A 57 -28.78 3.97 -30.20
CA PRO A 57 -28.75 5.30 -30.84
C PRO A 57 -30.13 5.94 -30.97
N GLU A 58 -31.14 5.14 -31.28
CA GLU A 58 -32.55 5.58 -31.40
C GLU A 58 -33.09 6.14 -30.09
N LYS A 59 -32.68 5.59 -28.94
CA LYS A 59 -33.11 6.06 -27.62
C LYS A 59 -32.47 7.40 -27.28
N LEU A 60 -31.17 7.54 -27.55
CA LEU A 60 -30.44 8.79 -27.33
C LEU A 60 -30.93 9.91 -28.25
N ALA A 61 -31.24 9.59 -29.52
CA ALA A 61 -31.76 10.53 -30.51
C ALA A 61 -33.12 11.14 -30.13
N ARG A 62 -33.90 10.48 -29.26
CA ARG A 62 -35.16 11.05 -28.71
C ARG A 62 -34.93 12.17 -27.69
N ILE A 63 -33.74 12.23 -27.08
CA ILE A 63 -33.40 13.22 -26.05
C ILE A 63 -32.81 14.47 -26.69
N ALA A 64 -31.81 14.30 -27.56
CA ALA A 64 -31.15 15.39 -28.27
C ALA A 64 -30.44 14.87 -29.54
N PRO A 65 -30.06 15.77 -30.48
CA PRO A 65 -29.20 15.41 -31.60
C PRO A 65 -27.90 14.77 -31.10
N GLY A 66 -27.31 13.87 -31.87
CA GLY A 66 -26.06 13.28 -31.46
C GLY A 66 -25.36 12.41 -32.49
N ARG A 67 -24.16 11.94 -32.11
CA ARG A 67 -23.27 11.17 -32.97
C ARG A 67 -22.57 10.07 -32.18
N GLY A 68 -22.64 8.85 -32.70
CA GLY A 68 -21.80 7.75 -32.27
C GLY A 68 -20.44 7.78 -32.97
N PHE A 69 -19.36 7.67 -32.21
CA PHE A 69 -17.99 7.58 -32.73
C PHE A 69 -17.49 6.14 -32.65
N THR A 70 -16.88 5.67 -33.74
CA THR A 70 -16.39 4.29 -33.83
C THR A 70 -14.98 4.21 -33.24
N PHE A 71 -14.71 3.22 -32.38
CA PHE A 71 -13.40 3.04 -31.78
C PHE A 71 -12.37 2.46 -32.76
N SER A 72 -12.77 1.46 -33.55
CA SER A 72 -11.88 0.74 -34.45
C SER A 72 -12.62 0.23 -35.70
N ASP A 73 -11.89 0.06 -36.78
CA ASP A 73 -12.32 -0.72 -37.96
C ASP A 73 -12.07 -2.23 -37.79
N GLY A 74 -11.70 -2.65 -36.57
CA GLY A 74 -11.31 -4.01 -36.21
C GLY A 74 -9.79 -4.27 -36.28
N LYS A 75 -9.00 -3.31 -36.79
CA LYS A 75 -7.53 -3.47 -36.91
C LYS A 75 -6.73 -2.27 -36.42
N ARG A 76 -7.15 -1.03 -36.71
CA ARG A 76 -6.35 0.18 -36.44
C ARG A 76 -7.13 1.21 -35.64
N PRO A 77 -7.23 1.05 -34.30
CA PRO A 77 -7.99 1.97 -33.47
C PRO A 77 -7.40 3.38 -33.43
N LEU A 78 -6.08 3.55 -33.50
CA LEU A 78 -5.47 4.88 -33.46
C LEU A 78 -5.76 5.65 -34.76
N ALA A 79 -5.64 5.00 -35.92
CA ALA A 79 -6.05 5.61 -37.19
C ALA A 79 -7.54 6.02 -37.19
N MET A 80 -8.42 5.19 -36.63
CA MET A 80 -9.84 5.53 -36.47
C MET A 80 -10.04 6.71 -35.50
N ALA A 81 -9.31 6.73 -34.39
CA ALA A 81 -9.35 7.82 -33.43
C ALA A 81 -8.93 9.17 -34.03
N GLN A 82 -7.92 9.19 -34.89
CA GLN A 82 -7.50 10.40 -35.62
C GLN A 82 -8.60 10.89 -36.57
N ARG A 83 -9.31 9.98 -37.26
CA ARG A 83 -10.45 10.33 -38.11
C ARG A 83 -11.63 10.86 -37.29
N SER A 84 -11.97 10.19 -36.19
CA SER A 84 -13.02 10.61 -35.26
C SER A 84 -12.74 11.98 -34.64
N LEU A 85 -11.46 12.30 -34.37
CA LEU A 85 -11.07 13.62 -33.91
C LEU A 85 -11.34 14.71 -34.96
N LEU A 86 -11.00 14.45 -36.23
CA LEU A 86 -11.24 15.39 -37.32
C LEU A 86 -12.74 15.56 -37.60
N GLU A 87 -13.52 14.48 -37.53
CA GLU A 87 -14.98 14.51 -37.65
C GLU A 87 -15.61 15.33 -36.51
N MET A 88 -15.20 15.10 -35.26
CA MET A 88 -15.64 15.89 -34.12
C MET A 88 -15.27 17.36 -34.27
N ALA A 89 -14.06 17.63 -34.77
CA ALA A 89 -13.60 18.98 -34.97
C ALA A 89 -14.38 19.72 -36.07
N ASP A 90 -14.77 19.03 -37.13
CA ASP A 90 -15.63 19.58 -38.19
C ASP A 90 -17.01 19.95 -37.62
N LEU A 91 -17.64 19.03 -36.87
CA LEU A 91 -18.94 19.27 -36.20
C LEU A 91 -18.93 20.50 -35.28
N LEU A 92 -17.78 20.80 -34.68
CA LEU A 92 -17.62 21.89 -33.71
C LEU A 92 -16.99 23.17 -34.29
N GLY A 93 -16.60 23.17 -35.57
CA GLY A 93 -15.85 24.27 -36.19
C GLY A 93 -14.46 24.49 -35.57
N LYS A 94 -13.79 23.40 -35.15
CA LYS A 94 -12.48 23.39 -34.46
C LYS A 94 -11.39 22.63 -35.22
N THR A 95 -11.49 22.57 -36.55
CA THR A 95 -10.58 21.80 -37.41
C THR A 95 -9.11 22.19 -37.25
N GLN A 96 -8.81 23.48 -37.02
CA GLN A 96 -7.43 23.94 -36.80
C GLN A 96 -6.85 23.43 -35.48
N GLN A 97 -7.65 23.39 -34.41
CA GLN A 97 -7.23 22.85 -33.11
C GLN A 97 -6.96 21.35 -33.20
N ALA A 98 -7.79 20.60 -33.95
CA ALA A 98 -7.55 19.17 -34.16
C ALA A 98 -6.27 18.91 -34.95
N LYS A 99 -6.00 19.68 -36.02
CA LYS A 99 -4.73 19.57 -36.77
C LYS A 99 -3.52 19.87 -35.88
N ARG A 100 -3.61 20.89 -35.03
CA ARG A 100 -2.56 21.20 -34.06
C ARG A 100 -2.34 20.07 -33.06
N HIS A 101 -3.41 19.50 -32.50
CA HIS A 101 -3.34 18.35 -31.60
C HIS A 101 -2.68 17.13 -32.27
N LEU A 102 -3.00 16.84 -33.53
CA LEU A 102 -2.37 15.74 -34.27
C LEU A 102 -0.86 16.00 -34.52
N ALA A 103 -0.47 17.25 -34.80
CA ALA A 103 0.94 17.60 -34.91
C ALA A 103 1.68 17.45 -33.57
N GLU A 104 1.05 17.84 -32.45
CA GLU A 104 1.58 17.65 -31.10
C GLU A 104 1.71 16.15 -30.75
N PHE A 105 0.74 15.33 -31.16
CA PHE A 105 0.80 13.87 -31.05
C PHE A 105 2.02 13.30 -31.77
N ASP A 106 2.21 13.64 -33.06
CA ASP A 106 3.32 13.12 -33.85
C ASP A 106 4.68 13.60 -33.30
N ALA A 107 4.77 14.87 -32.90
CA ALA A 107 5.97 15.42 -32.27
C ALA A 107 6.34 14.69 -30.96
N LEU A 108 5.35 14.33 -30.13
CA LEU A 108 5.59 13.56 -28.91
C LEU A 108 6.16 12.18 -29.23
N MET A 109 5.57 11.46 -30.18
CA MET A 109 6.04 10.12 -30.57
C MET A 109 7.49 10.17 -31.08
N GLU A 110 7.82 11.13 -31.94
CA GLU A 110 9.19 11.31 -32.45
C GLU A 110 10.17 11.68 -31.32
N SER A 111 9.75 12.48 -30.34
CA SER A 111 10.61 12.84 -29.20
C SER A 111 10.90 11.67 -28.26
N LEU A 112 9.97 10.71 -28.12
CA LEU A 112 10.10 9.56 -27.24
C LEU A 112 10.78 8.37 -27.91
N ARG A 113 10.72 8.24 -29.25
CA ARG A 113 11.30 7.12 -29.99
C ARG A 113 12.76 6.81 -29.61
N PRO A 114 13.69 7.79 -29.46
CA PRO A 114 15.07 7.51 -29.10
C PRO A 114 15.25 6.79 -27.74
N ARG A 115 14.33 6.98 -26.79
CA ARG A 115 14.39 6.30 -25.46
C ARG A 115 14.26 4.78 -25.58
N PHE A 116 13.69 4.28 -26.67
CA PHE A 116 13.49 2.84 -26.87
C PHE A 116 14.55 2.19 -27.78
N ALA A 117 15.44 2.97 -28.39
CA ALA A 117 16.45 2.45 -29.33
C ALA A 117 17.42 1.42 -28.70
N GLY A 118 17.69 1.52 -27.41
CA GLY A 118 18.57 0.61 -26.67
C GLY A 118 17.90 -0.66 -26.11
N ARG A 119 16.59 -0.82 -26.28
CA ARG A 119 15.81 -1.92 -25.68
C ARG A 119 16.09 -3.29 -26.32
N GLY A 120 16.52 -3.30 -27.58
CA GLY A 120 16.68 -4.52 -28.39
C GLY A 120 15.34 -5.12 -28.82
N ASP A 121 15.38 -6.36 -29.30
CA ASP A 121 14.25 -7.06 -29.95
C ASP A 121 13.24 -7.71 -28.99
N ARG A 122 13.35 -7.47 -27.67
CA ARG A 122 12.52 -8.15 -26.68
C ARG A 122 11.06 -7.71 -26.77
N PRO A 123 10.10 -8.66 -26.82
CA PRO A 123 8.71 -8.32 -26.92
C PRO A 123 8.16 -7.79 -25.58
N LEU A 124 7.13 -6.95 -25.67
CA LEU A 124 6.40 -6.39 -24.54
C LEU A 124 5.02 -7.05 -24.46
N LEU A 125 4.69 -7.60 -23.30
CA LEU A 125 3.35 -8.08 -22.97
C LEU A 125 2.62 -7.02 -22.16
N MET A 126 1.47 -6.58 -22.65
CA MET A 126 0.63 -5.60 -21.98
C MET A 126 -0.56 -6.31 -21.36
N ILE A 127 -0.77 -6.13 -20.05
CA ILE A 127 -1.87 -6.75 -19.31
C ILE A 127 -2.58 -5.78 -18.37
N SER A 128 -3.79 -6.12 -17.94
CA SER A 128 -4.51 -5.47 -16.83
C SER A 128 -5.24 -6.54 -16.05
N LEU A 129 -5.09 -6.59 -14.72
CA LEU A 129 -5.76 -7.60 -13.90
C LEU A 129 -7.28 -7.36 -13.88
N LEU A 130 -8.10 -8.38 -14.12
CA LEU A 130 -9.56 -8.26 -13.96
C LEU A 130 -10.00 -8.78 -12.59
N ASP A 131 -9.42 -9.91 -12.19
CA ASP A 131 -9.58 -10.55 -10.89
C ASP A 131 -8.35 -11.44 -10.64
N PRO A 132 -8.16 -12.02 -9.43
CA PRO A 132 -6.97 -12.83 -9.12
C PRO A 132 -6.74 -14.07 -10.01
N ARG A 133 -7.66 -14.42 -10.91
CA ARG A 133 -7.60 -15.58 -11.81
C ARG A 133 -7.58 -15.19 -13.28
N HIS A 134 -7.99 -13.97 -13.63
CA HIS A 134 -8.08 -13.52 -15.02
C HIS A 134 -7.36 -12.20 -15.24
N VAL A 135 -6.61 -12.13 -16.33
CA VAL A 135 -6.04 -10.89 -16.84
C VAL A 135 -6.62 -10.57 -18.20
N LEU A 136 -6.77 -9.29 -18.46
CA LEU A 136 -6.95 -8.76 -19.79
C LEU A 136 -5.58 -8.65 -20.45
N VAL A 137 -5.43 -9.18 -21.67
CA VAL A 137 -4.22 -9.08 -22.49
C VAL A 137 -4.55 -8.34 -23.78
N PHE A 138 -3.63 -7.48 -24.24
CA PHE A 138 -3.84 -6.64 -25.42
C PHE A 138 -3.10 -7.17 -26.64
N GLY A 139 -3.84 -7.42 -27.72
CA GLY A 139 -3.31 -7.95 -28.98
C GLY A 139 -2.95 -6.88 -30.01
N GLU A 140 -2.70 -7.33 -31.25
CA GLU A 140 -2.24 -6.47 -32.36
C GLU A 140 -3.29 -5.45 -32.84
N ASN A 141 -4.57 -5.69 -32.58
CA ASN A 141 -5.65 -4.76 -32.94
C ASN A 141 -6.04 -3.82 -31.78
N CYS A 142 -5.20 -3.69 -30.74
CA CYS A 142 -5.41 -2.73 -29.65
C CYS A 142 -4.98 -1.30 -30.02
N LEU A 143 -5.42 -0.32 -29.23
CA LEU A 143 -5.07 1.09 -29.42
C LEU A 143 -3.54 1.34 -29.39
N PHE A 144 -2.82 0.53 -28.63
CA PHE A 144 -1.40 0.72 -28.37
C PHE A 144 -0.49 0.12 -29.43
N GLN A 145 -0.99 -0.78 -30.30
CA GLN A 145 -0.14 -1.46 -31.28
C GLN A 145 0.57 -0.47 -32.21
N GLU A 146 -0.16 0.51 -32.76
CA GLU A 146 0.44 1.53 -33.64
C GLU A 146 1.49 2.39 -32.91
N VAL A 147 1.41 2.53 -31.59
CA VAL A 147 2.42 3.22 -30.77
C VAL A 147 3.66 2.33 -30.60
N LEU A 148 3.47 1.04 -30.33
CA LEU A 148 4.56 0.07 -30.25
C LEU A 148 5.33 -0.02 -31.57
N ASP A 149 4.61 -0.08 -32.70
CA ASP A 149 5.19 -0.13 -34.04
C ASP A 149 6.05 1.11 -34.32
N ARG A 150 5.58 2.30 -33.91
CA ARG A 150 6.36 3.56 -34.03
C ARG A 150 7.61 3.58 -33.17
N PHE A 151 7.64 2.85 -32.07
CA PHE A 151 8.80 2.71 -31.18
C PHE A 151 9.68 1.48 -31.50
N GLY A 152 9.28 0.65 -32.46
CA GLY A 152 9.98 -0.58 -32.82
C GLY A 152 9.88 -1.69 -31.75
N ILE A 153 8.85 -1.65 -30.91
CA ILE A 153 8.65 -2.62 -29.83
C ILE A 153 7.71 -3.73 -30.33
N LYS A 154 8.14 -4.98 -30.24
CA LYS A 154 7.29 -6.13 -30.61
C LYS A 154 6.24 -6.38 -29.53
N ASN A 155 5.00 -6.64 -29.93
CA ASN A 155 3.98 -7.12 -28.99
C ASN A 155 4.21 -8.62 -28.73
N ALA A 156 4.17 -9.05 -27.48
CA ALA A 156 4.32 -10.46 -27.12
C ALA A 156 3.08 -11.29 -27.43
N TRP A 157 1.89 -10.68 -27.46
CA TRP A 157 0.63 -11.39 -27.67
C TRP A 157 0.20 -11.39 -29.13
N HIS A 158 0.28 -12.57 -29.76
CA HIS A 158 -0.19 -12.82 -31.13
C HIS A 158 -1.45 -13.70 -31.19
N GLY A 159 -2.08 -13.98 -30.03
CA GLY A 159 -3.29 -14.80 -29.97
C GLY A 159 -4.55 -14.05 -30.45
N GLU A 160 -5.68 -14.75 -30.50
CA GLU A 160 -6.97 -14.13 -30.81
C GLU A 160 -7.29 -12.98 -29.83
N ALA A 161 -7.77 -11.87 -30.38
CA ALA A 161 -8.22 -10.71 -29.64
C ALA A 161 -9.63 -10.32 -30.11
N ALA A 162 -10.46 -9.83 -29.18
CA ALA A 162 -11.81 -9.38 -29.51
C ALA A 162 -11.77 -8.11 -30.40
N PHE A 163 -12.94 -7.66 -30.86
CA PHE A 163 -13.08 -6.42 -31.65
C PHE A 163 -12.41 -5.20 -31.00
N TRP A 164 -12.39 -5.14 -29.66
CA TRP A 164 -11.81 -4.05 -28.88
C TRP A 164 -10.29 -4.16 -28.69
N GLY A 165 -9.65 -5.19 -29.24
CA GLY A 165 -8.20 -5.37 -29.17
C GLY A 165 -7.67 -6.03 -27.91
N SER A 166 -8.55 -6.63 -27.11
CA SER A 166 -8.19 -7.29 -25.85
C SER A 166 -8.91 -8.63 -25.70
N VAL A 167 -8.35 -9.49 -24.85
CA VAL A 167 -8.93 -10.81 -24.51
C VAL A 167 -8.69 -11.12 -23.03
N SER A 168 -9.67 -11.74 -22.39
CA SER A 168 -9.53 -12.24 -21.03
C SER A 168 -8.94 -13.64 -21.04
N VAL A 169 -7.87 -13.86 -20.28
CA VAL A 169 -7.20 -15.15 -20.17
C VAL A 169 -6.88 -15.49 -18.72
N GLY A 170 -6.75 -16.78 -18.43
CA GLY A 170 -6.27 -17.27 -17.14
C GLY A 170 -4.80 -16.92 -16.90
N ILE A 171 -4.43 -16.69 -15.64
CA ILE A 171 -3.04 -16.36 -15.23
C ILE A 171 -2.03 -17.41 -15.71
N ASP A 172 -2.41 -18.69 -15.76
CA ASP A 172 -1.57 -19.80 -16.20
C ASP A 172 -1.04 -19.63 -17.63
N ARG A 173 -1.83 -19.00 -18.52
CA ARG A 173 -1.39 -18.73 -19.90
C ARG A 173 -0.22 -17.78 -19.99
N LEU A 174 -0.02 -16.93 -18.97
CA LEU A 174 1.12 -16.01 -18.94
C LEU A 174 2.46 -16.74 -18.76
N ALA A 175 2.45 -17.97 -18.24
CA ALA A 175 3.66 -18.76 -18.03
C ALA A 175 4.39 -19.12 -19.35
N ALA A 176 3.73 -19.00 -20.50
CA ALA A 176 4.35 -19.22 -21.81
C ALA A 176 5.35 -18.12 -22.22
N PHE A 177 5.30 -16.95 -21.58
CA PHE A 177 6.11 -15.79 -21.95
C PHE A 177 7.42 -15.73 -21.14
N ASN A 178 8.44 -16.44 -21.62
CA ASN A 178 9.72 -16.55 -20.91
C ASN A 178 10.64 -15.33 -21.12
N GLU A 179 10.56 -14.70 -22.29
CA GLU A 179 11.50 -13.66 -22.74
C GLU A 179 10.81 -12.32 -23.03
N ALA A 180 9.64 -12.07 -22.44
CA ALA A 180 8.94 -10.79 -22.56
C ALA A 180 9.16 -9.90 -21.33
N ASP A 181 9.16 -8.58 -21.54
CA ASP A 181 8.88 -7.66 -20.44
C ASP A 181 7.36 -7.54 -20.30
N VAL A 182 6.86 -7.45 -19.07
CA VAL A 182 5.43 -7.46 -18.79
C VAL A 182 5.04 -6.19 -18.03
N ILE A 183 4.14 -5.41 -18.62
CA ILE A 183 3.53 -4.25 -17.94
C ILE A 183 2.08 -4.54 -17.58
N CYS A 184 1.69 -4.22 -16.35
CA CYS A 184 0.32 -4.36 -15.85
C CYS A 184 -0.26 -2.99 -15.49
N PHE A 185 -1.33 -2.58 -16.16
CA PHE A 185 -2.03 -1.33 -15.87
C PHE A 185 -2.88 -1.47 -14.60
N ASP A 186 -2.59 -0.64 -13.61
CA ASP A 186 -3.39 -0.54 -12.40
C ASP A 186 -4.65 0.30 -12.63
N HIS A 187 -5.68 0.10 -11.80
CA HIS A 187 -6.95 0.83 -11.89
C HIS A 187 -7.67 0.88 -10.54
N GLY A 188 -6.90 1.00 -9.44
CA GLY A 188 -7.42 0.97 -8.07
C GLY A 188 -7.61 -0.45 -7.51
N ASN A 189 -6.96 -1.44 -8.12
CA ASN A 189 -7.08 -2.87 -7.86
C ASN A 189 -5.97 -3.43 -6.94
N GLU A 190 -5.49 -2.64 -5.98
CA GLU A 190 -4.34 -3.01 -5.13
C GLU A 190 -4.58 -4.31 -4.35
N ARG A 191 -5.81 -4.54 -3.89
CA ARG A 191 -6.19 -5.76 -3.17
C ARG A 191 -6.05 -7.01 -4.05
N ASP A 192 -6.56 -6.95 -5.27
CA ASP A 192 -6.53 -8.09 -6.20
C ASP A 192 -5.09 -8.35 -6.68
N MET A 193 -4.33 -7.28 -6.94
CA MET A 193 -2.91 -7.39 -7.23
C MET A 193 -2.14 -8.05 -6.07
N ALA A 194 -2.37 -7.63 -4.82
CA ALA A 194 -1.71 -8.24 -3.67
C ALA A 194 -2.04 -9.75 -3.55
N GLN A 195 -3.29 -10.14 -3.82
CA GLN A 195 -3.69 -11.54 -3.84
C GLN A 195 -2.97 -12.33 -4.94
N LEU A 196 -2.91 -11.79 -6.16
CA LEU A 196 -2.22 -12.41 -7.29
C LEU A 196 -0.73 -12.60 -7.00
N LEU A 197 -0.05 -11.54 -6.55
CA LEU A 197 1.38 -11.53 -6.26
C LEU A 197 1.77 -12.53 -5.16
N ALA A 198 0.85 -12.83 -4.25
CA ALA A 198 1.06 -13.82 -3.19
C ALA A 198 0.92 -15.28 -3.67
N THR A 199 0.39 -15.52 -4.88
CA THR A 199 0.20 -16.89 -5.37
C THR A 199 1.53 -17.55 -5.76
N PRO A 200 1.72 -18.86 -5.48
CA PRO A 200 2.90 -19.59 -5.94
C PRO A 200 3.04 -19.60 -7.46
N LEU A 201 1.91 -19.62 -8.18
CA LEU A 201 1.88 -19.58 -9.63
C LEU A 201 2.51 -18.28 -10.15
N TRP A 202 2.13 -17.12 -9.59
CA TRP A 202 2.69 -15.84 -9.98
C TRP A 202 4.17 -15.71 -9.63
N GLN A 203 4.57 -16.15 -8.43
CA GLN A 203 5.98 -16.14 -8.01
C GLN A 203 6.86 -17.05 -8.86
N ALA A 204 6.29 -18.12 -9.42
CA ALA A 204 6.98 -19.02 -10.32
C ALA A 204 7.11 -18.49 -11.76
N MET A 205 6.39 -17.41 -12.13
CA MET A 205 6.37 -16.88 -13.48
C MET A 205 7.78 -16.52 -13.97
N PRO A 206 8.17 -16.94 -15.18
CA PRO A 206 9.51 -16.69 -15.72
C PRO A 206 9.90 -15.21 -15.74
N PHE A 207 9.00 -14.36 -16.25
CA PHE A 207 9.21 -12.91 -16.31
C PHE A 207 9.23 -12.27 -14.91
N VAL A 208 8.48 -12.79 -13.93
CA VAL A 208 8.54 -12.29 -12.54
C VAL A 208 9.89 -12.61 -11.91
N ARG A 209 10.35 -13.86 -12.05
CA ARG A 209 11.65 -14.30 -11.51
C ARG A 209 12.83 -13.61 -12.18
N ALA A 210 12.69 -13.25 -13.46
CA ALA A 210 13.67 -12.46 -14.19
C ALA A 210 13.61 -10.97 -13.84
N GLY A 211 12.74 -10.55 -12.92
CA GLY A 211 12.55 -9.15 -12.55
C GLY A 211 12.05 -8.32 -13.73
N ARG A 212 11.15 -8.86 -14.55
CA ARG A 212 10.62 -8.24 -15.77
C ARG A 212 9.14 -7.88 -15.72
N PHE A 213 8.57 -7.85 -14.52
CA PHE A 213 7.20 -7.46 -14.28
C PHE A 213 7.14 -6.05 -13.68
N GLN A 214 6.35 -5.17 -14.27
CA GLN A 214 6.09 -3.84 -13.76
C GLN A 214 4.60 -3.55 -13.68
N ARG A 215 4.20 -2.92 -12.57
CA ARG A 215 2.92 -2.24 -12.48
C ARG A 215 3.10 -0.81 -12.98
N VAL A 216 2.17 -0.35 -13.79
CA VAL A 216 2.16 0.99 -14.37
C VAL A 216 0.82 1.67 -14.09
N PRO A 217 0.76 3.02 -14.07
CA PRO A 217 -0.48 3.75 -13.86
C PRO A 217 -1.58 3.37 -14.86
N ALA A 218 -2.83 3.67 -14.49
CA ALA A 218 -3.98 3.48 -15.35
C ALA A 218 -3.82 4.22 -16.68
N VAL A 219 -4.12 3.53 -17.77
CA VAL A 219 -4.22 4.09 -19.11
C VAL A 219 -5.49 3.56 -19.75
N TRP A 220 -6.33 4.44 -20.28
CA TRP A 220 -7.57 3.98 -20.92
C TRP A 220 -7.30 3.26 -22.24
N PHE A 221 -7.64 1.96 -22.30
CA PHE A 221 -7.36 1.10 -23.45
C PHE A 221 -8.26 1.37 -24.66
N TYR A 222 -9.49 1.84 -24.41
CA TYR A 222 -10.53 2.06 -25.41
C TYR A 222 -10.73 3.55 -25.69
N GLY A 223 -9.63 4.28 -25.70
CA GLY A 223 -9.59 5.72 -25.85
C GLY A 223 -9.28 6.18 -27.27
N ALA A 224 -8.53 7.28 -27.35
CA ALA A 224 -8.15 7.94 -28.59
C ALA A 224 -6.69 8.42 -28.51
N THR A 225 -6.35 9.49 -29.22
CA THR A 225 -5.00 10.07 -29.27
C THR A 225 -4.47 10.47 -27.89
N LEU A 226 -5.29 11.05 -27.00
CA LEU A 226 -4.85 11.40 -25.64
C LEU A 226 -4.44 10.17 -24.82
N SER A 227 -5.21 9.07 -24.90
CA SER A 227 -4.86 7.82 -24.24
C SER A 227 -3.60 7.19 -24.82
N ALA A 228 -3.38 7.31 -26.14
CA ALA A 228 -2.14 6.88 -26.78
C ALA A 228 -0.92 7.75 -26.37
N MET A 229 -1.10 9.07 -26.19
CA MET A 229 -0.04 9.95 -25.64
C MET A 229 0.28 9.63 -24.18
N HIS A 230 -0.75 9.31 -23.38
CA HIS A 230 -0.59 8.88 -22.00
C HIS A 230 0.14 7.54 -21.92
N PHE A 231 -0.27 6.56 -22.74
CA PHE A 231 0.43 5.29 -22.89
C PHE A 231 1.92 5.48 -23.23
N ALA A 232 2.23 6.32 -24.23
CA ALA A 232 3.61 6.57 -24.63
C ALA A 232 4.48 7.16 -23.50
N ARG A 233 3.91 8.07 -22.70
CA ARG A 233 4.57 8.64 -21.50
C ARG A 233 4.81 7.56 -20.45
N VAL A 234 3.76 6.81 -20.10
CA VAL A 234 3.82 5.70 -19.13
C VAL A 234 4.85 4.64 -19.53
N LEU A 235 4.89 4.28 -20.82
CA LEU A 235 5.84 3.30 -21.34
C LEU A 235 7.29 3.82 -21.27
N ALA A 236 7.51 5.10 -21.55
CA ALA A 236 8.82 5.71 -21.50
C ALA A 236 9.35 5.80 -20.05
N ASP A 237 8.48 6.10 -19.09
CA ASP A 237 8.84 6.16 -17.67
C ASP A 237 9.09 4.76 -17.08
N ALA A 238 8.32 3.76 -17.53
CA ALA A 238 8.53 2.36 -17.18
C ALA A 238 9.88 1.82 -17.69
N GLY A 239 10.35 2.29 -18.85
CA GLY A 239 11.65 1.94 -19.42
C GLY A 239 12.85 2.51 -18.66
N GLU A 240 12.72 3.68 -18.05
CA GLU A 240 13.80 4.30 -17.26
C GLU A 240 13.87 3.81 -15.82
N SER A 241 12.71 3.51 -15.24
CA SER A 241 12.61 2.94 -13.89
C SER A 241 12.85 1.44 -13.96
N GLY A 242 14.12 1.01 -14.08
CA GLY A 242 14.48 -0.42 -14.12
C GLY A 242 13.63 -1.27 -13.17
N MET A 243 13.11 -2.38 -13.69
CA MET A 243 12.06 -3.32 -13.20
C MET A 243 12.29 -3.97 -11.80
N ASN A 244 12.81 -3.23 -10.83
CA ASN A 244 13.12 -3.71 -9.49
C ASN A 244 12.31 -2.93 -8.46
N THR A 245 11.40 -3.62 -7.77
CA THR A 245 10.84 -3.22 -6.47
C THR A 245 11.97 -3.15 -5.43
N ARG A 246 12.80 -2.12 -5.49
CA ARG A 246 13.73 -1.77 -4.42
C ARG A 246 13.08 -0.68 -3.58
N LEU A 247 13.15 -0.86 -2.25
CA LEU A 247 12.98 0.22 -1.27
C LEU A 247 13.57 1.50 -1.86
N SER A 248 12.80 2.59 -1.87
CA SER A 248 13.24 3.80 -2.55
C SER A 248 14.62 4.20 -1.99
N PRO A 249 15.62 4.49 -2.85
CA PRO A 249 16.96 4.84 -2.38
C PRO A 249 16.90 6.04 -1.43
N LEU A 250 15.93 6.93 -1.63
CA LEU A 250 15.63 8.04 -0.74
C LEU A 250 15.20 7.61 0.67
N ALA A 251 14.32 6.60 0.81
CA ALA A 251 13.92 6.09 2.12
C ALA A 251 15.10 5.44 2.86
N ILE A 252 15.96 4.71 2.14
CA ILE A 252 17.17 4.12 2.71
C ILE A 252 18.13 5.21 3.17
N ILE A 253 18.38 6.22 2.33
CA ILE A 253 19.26 7.35 2.64
C ILE A 253 18.72 8.13 3.84
N LEU A 254 17.42 8.38 3.90
CA LEU A 254 16.80 9.12 4.99
C LEU A 254 16.86 8.34 6.32
N LEU A 255 16.60 7.03 6.29
CA LEU A 255 16.73 6.17 7.47
C LEU A 255 18.18 6.08 7.94
N ALA A 256 19.13 5.90 7.02
CA ALA A 256 20.56 5.88 7.33
C ALA A 256 21.03 7.24 7.87
N GLY A 257 20.52 8.34 7.33
CA GLY A 257 20.77 9.70 7.81
C GLY A 257 20.27 9.92 9.23
N LEU A 258 19.03 9.51 9.52
CA LEU A 258 18.46 9.57 10.88
C LEU A 258 19.27 8.74 11.87
N LEU A 259 19.67 7.53 11.49
CA LEU A 259 20.50 6.67 12.33
C LEU A 259 21.88 7.29 12.59
N GLY A 260 22.49 7.89 11.56
CA GLY A 260 23.75 8.61 11.66
C GLY A 260 23.67 9.82 12.59
N VAL A 261 22.61 10.63 12.48
CA VAL A 261 22.36 11.77 13.38
C VAL A 261 22.16 11.29 14.82
N ALA A 262 21.35 10.25 15.04
CA ALA A 262 21.11 9.69 16.37
C ALA A 262 22.41 9.15 17.00
N PHE A 263 23.25 8.48 16.21
CA PHE A 263 24.56 8.02 16.65
C PHE A 263 25.48 9.18 17.01
N ALA A 264 25.58 10.21 16.16
CA ALA A 264 26.39 11.40 16.42
C ALA A 264 25.95 12.13 17.71
N LEU A 265 24.64 12.31 17.90
CA LEU A 265 24.10 12.94 19.12
C LEU A 265 24.39 12.09 20.38
N SER A 266 24.30 10.76 20.27
CA SER A 266 24.63 9.87 21.39
C SER A 266 26.11 9.98 21.78
N ILE A 267 26.99 10.06 20.78
CA ILE A 267 28.43 10.23 20.95
C ILE A 267 28.78 11.60 21.58
N VAL A 268 28.13 12.68 21.12
CA VAL A 268 28.25 14.02 21.73
C VAL A 268 27.79 13.99 23.19
N ASN A 269 26.63 13.39 23.48
CA ASN A 269 26.09 13.30 24.83
C ASN A 269 27.02 12.50 25.78
N LEU A 270 27.59 11.39 25.30
CA LEU A 270 28.58 10.61 26.06
C LEU A 270 29.87 11.41 26.29
N ASN A 271 30.30 12.23 25.33
CA ASN A 271 31.52 13.02 25.46
C ASN A 271 31.38 14.20 26.42
N VAL A 272 30.19 14.82 26.47
CA VAL A 272 29.85 15.84 27.47
C VAL A 272 29.88 15.24 28.88
N ALA A 273 29.44 13.99 29.04
CA ALA A 273 29.44 13.32 30.33
C ALA A 273 30.83 12.83 30.78
N LEU A 274 31.65 12.33 29.84
CA LEU A 274 33.02 11.88 30.10
C LEU A 274 33.90 12.16 28.87
N PRO A 275 35.07 12.82 29.02
CA PRO A 275 35.98 13.04 27.89
C PRO A 275 36.44 11.74 27.23
N TYR A 276 36.60 11.73 25.90
CA TYR A 276 37.00 10.53 25.12
C TYR A 276 38.25 9.84 25.63
N ALA A 277 39.20 10.60 26.19
CA ALA A 277 40.44 10.07 26.73
C ALA A 277 40.23 9.01 27.82
N GLN A 278 39.13 9.11 28.58
CA GLN A 278 38.84 8.25 29.71
C GLN A 278 37.86 7.12 29.37
N TRP A 279 37.31 7.09 28.14
CA TRP A 279 36.31 6.11 27.74
C TRP A 279 36.82 4.68 27.85
N ARG A 280 38.05 4.41 27.43
CA ARG A 280 38.61 3.05 27.44
C ARG A 280 38.69 2.48 28.85
N GLN A 281 39.08 3.30 29.82
CA GLN A 281 39.16 2.91 31.23
C GLN A 281 37.74 2.74 31.79
N ALA A 282 36.88 3.75 31.62
CA ALA A 282 35.50 3.73 32.11
C ALA A 282 34.64 2.59 31.53
N LEU A 283 34.91 2.11 30.30
CA LEU A 283 34.16 1.00 29.70
C LEU A 283 34.46 -0.34 30.36
N TRP A 284 35.70 -0.58 30.79
CA TRP A 284 36.17 -1.91 31.20
C TRP A 284 36.47 -1.99 32.70
N GLN A 285 37.08 -0.96 33.28
CA GLN A 285 37.46 -0.88 34.69
C GLN A 285 37.31 0.58 35.15
N PRO A 286 36.08 1.04 35.46
CA PRO A 286 35.87 2.39 35.98
C PRO A 286 36.59 2.59 37.30
N ASP A 287 37.21 3.76 37.48
CA ASP A 287 37.79 4.15 38.76
C ASP A 287 36.68 4.44 39.78
N VAL A 288 36.77 3.84 40.97
CA VAL A 288 35.76 3.96 42.03
C VAL A 288 35.80 5.35 42.67
N ASP A 289 36.97 6.00 42.65
CA ASP A 289 37.15 7.33 43.20
C ASP A 289 36.68 8.44 42.23
N ASP A 290 36.42 8.08 40.96
CA ASP A 290 35.89 8.98 39.94
C ASP A 290 34.39 8.75 39.68
N ILE A 291 33.56 9.60 40.30
CA ILE A 291 32.10 9.55 40.16
C ILE A 291 31.66 9.67 38.69
N ALA A 292 32.39 10.41 37.84
CA ALA A 292 32.01 10.57 36.43
C ALA A 292 32.19 9.26 35.66
N GLN A 293 33.26 8.50 35.93
CA GLN A 293 33.46 7.17 35.36
C GLN A 293 32.42 6.17 35.86
N MET A 294 32.08 6.24 37.15
CA MET A 294 31.04 5.40 37.74
C MET A 294 29.66 5.67 37.12
N LEU A 295 29.28 6.95 36.96
CA LEU A 295 28.02 7.32 36.30
C LEU A 295 28.02 6.93 34.81
N PHE A 296 29.15 7.08 34.13
CA PHE A 296 29.31 6.65 32.74
C PHE A 296 29.06 5.15 32.60
N HIS A 297 29.75 4.33 33.40
CA HIS A 297 29.68 2.88 33.31
C HIS A 297 28.35 2.29 33.82
N TYR A 298 27.83 2.78 34.96
CA TYR A 298 26.69 2.19 35.65
C TYR A 298 25.35 2.88 35.38
N SER A 299 25.34 4.06 34.74
CA SER A 299 24.10 4.78 34.41
C SER A 299 23.94 5.05 32.91
N LEU A 300 24.96 5.58 32.23
CA LEU A 300 24.83 6.03 30.85
C LEU A 300 24.88 4.88 29.84
N LEU A 301 25.85 3.96 29.97
CA LEU A 301 25.96 2.80 29.07
C LEU A 301 24.75 1.85 29.18
N PRO A 302 24.26 1.47 30.38
CA PRO A 302 23.06 0.65 30.48
C PRO A 302 21.83 1.34 29.91
N ARG A 303 21.68 2.66 30.12
CA ARG A 303 20.58 3.44 29.55
C ARG A 303 20.57 3.39 28.02
N LEU A 304 21.74 3.54 27.38
CA LEU A 304 21.87 3.43 25.93
C LEU A 304 21.52 2.00 25.45
N ALA A 305 22.03 0.97 26.13
CA ALA A 305 21.74 -0.42 25.80
C ALA A 305 20.24 -0.74 25.91
N VAL A 306 19.60 -0.30 27.01
CA VAL A 306 18.16 -0.48 27.23
C VAL A 306 17.34 0.30 26.20
N ALA A 307 17.73 1.52 25.84
CA ALA A 307 17.05 2.29 24.78
C ALA A 307 17.03 1.54 23.44
N LEU A 308 18.17 0.96 23.05
CA LEU A 308 18.28 0.16 21.83
C LEU A 308 17.45 -1.13 21.90
N LEU A 309 17.52 -1.86 23.01
CA LEU A 309 16.77 -3.11 23.20
C LEU A 309 15.26 -2.87 23.23
N VAL A 310 14.79 -1.86 23.97
CA VAL A 310 13.38 -1.48 24.02
C VAL A 310 12.91 -0.99 22.66
N GLY A 311 13.69 -0.16 21.95
CA GLY A 311 13.37 0.28 20.60
C GLY A 311 13.24 -0.88 19.60
N ALA A 312 14.15 -1.87 19.66
CA ALA A 312 14.07 -3.08 18.86
C ALA A 312 12.82 -3.92 19.20
N GLY A 313 12.49 -4.03 20.49
CA GLY A 313 11.27 -4.70 20.94
C GLY A 313 9.99 -4.01 20.45
N LEU A 314 9.90 -2.69 20.58
CA LEU A 314 8.76 -1.90 20.08
C LEU A 314 8.62 -2.01 18.56
N GLY A 315 9.74 -1.97 17.83
CA GLY A 315 9.76 -2.18 16.38
C GLY A 315 9.24 -3.57 15.99
N LEU A 316 9.72 -4.62 16.67
CA LEU A 316 9.26 -5.99 16.45
C LEU A 316 7.75 -6.14 16.72
N VAL A 317 7.27 -5.62 17.85
CA VAL A 317 5.85 -5.66 18.20
C VAL A 317 5.01 -4.87 17.20
N GLY A 318 5.48 -3.70 16.74
CA GLY A 318 4.81 -2.92 15.71
C GLY A 318 4.60 -3.71 14.42
N VAL A 319 5.67 -4.36 13.92
CA VAL A 319 5.58 -5.23 12.73
C VAL A 319 4.61 -6.39 12.95
N LEU A 320 4.67 -7.04 14.12
CA LEU A 320 3.76 -8.14 14.45
C LEU A 320 2.29 -7.71 14.47
N PHE A 321 1.98 -6.56 15.08
CA PHE A 321 0.61 -6.04 15.13
C PHE A 321 0.11 -5.64 13.75
N GLN A 322 0.94 -4.94 12.96
CA GLN A 322 0.61 -4.59 11.58
C GLN A 322 0.33 -5.82 10.73
N GLN A 323 1.09 -6.89 10.92
CA GLN A 323 0.93 -8.15 10.20
C GLN A 323 -0.32 -8.94 10.64
N VAL A 324 -0.54 -9.10 11.95
CA VAL A 324 -1.69 -9.84 12.50
C VAL A 324 -3.01 -9.13 12.22
N LEU A 325 -3.04 -7.81 12.38
CA LEU A 325 -4.24 -6.99 12.17
C LEU A 325 -4.44 -6.57 10.72
N ARG A 326 -3.46 -6.88 9.85
CA ARG A 326 -3.44 -6.51 8.43
C ARG A 326 -3.74 -5.03 8.20
N ASN A 327 -3.17 -4.20 9.06
CA ASN A 327 -3.34 -2.76 9.01
C ASN A 327 -1.99 -2.07 9.27
N PRO A 328 -1.42 -1.35 8.28
CA PRO A 328 -0.15 -0.65 8.45
C PRO A 328 -0.20 0.46 9.50
N LEU A 329 -1.39 0.94 9.87
CA LEU A 329 -1.58 1.94 10.93
C LEU A 329 -1.75 1.32 12.32
N ALA A 330 -1.73 -0.01 12.46
CA ALA A 330 -1.91 -0.64 13.76
C ALA A 330 -0.68 -0.46 14.64
N GLU A 331 -0.91 0.06 15.84
CA GLU A 331 0.09 0.21 16.90
C GLU A 331 -0.45 -0.44 18.20
N PRO A 332 0.39 -1.09 19.02
CA PRO A 332 -0.04 -1.74 20.27
C PRO A 332 -0.79 -0.83 21.24
N THR A 333 -0.47 0.47 21.25
CA THR A 333 -1.13 1.47 22.08
C THR A 333 -2.58 1.71 21.64
N THR A 334 -2.89 1.60 20.34
CA THR A 334 -4.25 1.75 19.80
C THR A 334 -5.20 0.62 20.24
N LEU A 335 -4.66 -0.54 20.62
CA LEU A 335 -5.44 -1.66 21.12
C LEU A 335 -5.58 -1.70 22.65
N GLY A 336 -5.12 -0.68 23.37
CA GLY A 336 -5.25 -0.57 24.83
C GLY A 336 -4.39 -1.52 25.65
N VAL A 337 -3.52 -2.30 24.99
CA VAL A 337 -2.60 -3.23 25.63
C VAL A 337 -1.66 -2.48 26.59
N ALA A 338 -1.18 -1.30 26.20
CA ALA A 338 -0.34 -0.45 27.04
C ALA A 338 -1.08 0.07 28.29
N THR A 339 -2.32 0.53 28.14
CA THR A 339 -3.14 1.00 29.27
C THR A 339 -3.55 -0.13 30.21
N GLY A 340 -3.75 -1.34 29.68
CA GLY A 340 -3.97 -2.55 30.47
C GLY A 340 -2.74 -2.96 31.28
N ALA A 341 -1.55 -2.89 30.67
CA ALA A 341 -0.30 -3.11 31.37
C ALA A 341 -0.12 -2.12 32.53
N GLN A 342 -0.37 -0.84 32.29
CA GLN A 342 -0.30 0.19 33.31
C GLN A 342 -1.28 -0.07 34.46
N LEU A 343 -2.53 -0.45 34.18
CA LEU A 343 -3.49 -0.83 35.22
C LEU A 343 -2.99 -2.00 36.07
N GLY A 344 -2.40 -3.02 35.44
CA GLY A 344 -1.82 -4.17 36.16
C GLY A 344 -0.72 -3.74 37.12
N ILE A 345 0.17 -2.83 36.67
CA ILE A 345 1.22 -2.28 37.51
C ILE A 345 0.62 -1.44 38.65
N THR A 346 -0.34 -0.55 38.36
CA THR A 346 -1.05 0.26 39.36
C THR A 346 -1.62 -0.62 40.47
N VAL A 347 -2.27 -1.74 40.13
CA VAL A 347 -2.80 -2.70 41.11
C VAL A 347 -1.66 -3.31 41.94
N THR A 348 -0.58 -3.81 41.34
CA THR A 348 0.53 -4.36 42.14
C THR A 348 1.18 -3.35 43.08
N THR A 349 1.25 -2.08 42.67
CA THR A 349 1.83 -1.01 43.47
C THR A 349 0.94 -0.66 44.66
N LEU A 350 -0.38 -0.56 44.46
CA LEU A 350 -1.34 -0.30 45.54
C LEU A 350 -1.38 -1.43 46.58
N TRP A 351 -1.26 -2.67 46.13
CA TRP A 351 -1.27 -3.86 47.01
C TRP A 351 0.11 -4.19 47.58
N ALA A 352 1.12 -3.35 47.31
CA ALA A 352 2.50 -3.49 47.77
C ALA A 352 3.08 -4.91 47.56
N ILE A 353 2.75 -5.55 46.44
CA ILE A 353 3.20 -6.92 46.17
C ILE A 353 4.71 -6.89 45.89
N PRO A 354 5.54 -7.59 46.69
CA PRO A 354 6.99 -7.50 46.56
C PRO A 354 7.49 -8.25 45.31
N GLY A 355 8.48 -7.66 44.64
CA GLY A 355 9.27 -8.32 43.60
C GLY A 355 9.08 -7.73 42.19
N VAL A 356 10.19 -7.54 41.49
CA VAL A 356 10.22 -6.98 40.11
C VAL A 356 9.50 -7.89 39.10
N LEU A 357 9.45 -9.20 39.37
CA LEU A 357 8.70 -10.13 38.54
C LEU A 357 7.19 -9.95 38.72
N ALA A 358 6.72 -9.58 39.93
CA ALA A 358 5.30 -9.40 40.20
C ALA A 358 4.73 -8.25 39.35
N SER A 359 5.44 -7.14 39.23
CA SER A 359 5.02 -6.01 38.39
C SER A 359 5.06 -6.35 36.89
N GLN A 360 6.07 -7.10 36.43
CA GLN A 360 6.14 -7.57 35.04
C GLN A 360 4.99 -8.53 34.67
N PHE A 361 4.71 -9.50 35.54
CA PHE A 361 3.61 -10.44 35.33
C PHE A 361 2.24 -9.76 35.46
N ALA A 362 2.10 -8.77 36.35
CA ALA A 362 0.87 -7.99 36.44
C ALA A 362 0.66 -7.09 35.22
N ALA A 363 1.73 -6.48 34.71
CA ALA A 363 1.69 -5.76 33.44
C ALA A 363 1.24 -6.68 32.30
N LEU A 364 1.82 -7.88 32.20
CA LEU A 364 1.42 -8.88 31.22
C LEU A 364 -0.04 -9.31 31.41
N ALA A 365 -0.47 -9.58 32.64
CA ALA A 365 -1.84 -10.00 32.94
C ALA A 365 -2.85 -8.91 32.59
N GLY A 366 -2.58 -7.65 32.93
CA GLY A 366 -3.42 -6.51 32.59
C GLY A 366 -3.48 -6.25 31.09
N ALA A 367 -2.34 -6.35 30.40
CA ALA A 367 -2.25 -6.29 28.94
C ALA A 367 -3.08 -7.38 28.26
N CYS A 368 -2.95 -8.63 28.71
CA CYS A 368 -3.70 -9.77 28.21
C CYS A 368 -5.21 -9.65 28.48
N LEU A 369 -5.59 -9.15 29.66
CA LEU A 369 -6.99 -8.95 30.02
C LEU A 369 -7.66 -7.90 29.13
N VAL A 370 -6.99 -6.76 28.93
CA VAL A 370 -7.49 -5.72 28.02
C VAL A 370 -7.50 -6.21 26.57
N GLY A 371 -6.44 -6.90 26.13
CA GLY A 371 -6.41 -7.52 24.81
C GLY A 371 -7.59 -8.48 24.62
N ALA A 372 -7.82 -9.40 25.56
CA ALA A 372 -8.94 -10.34 25.53
C ALA A 372 -10.29 -9.63 25.50
N LEU A 373 -10.45 -8.51 26.23
CA LEU A 373 -11.67 -7.71 26.20
C LEU A 373 -11.90 -7.09 24.81
N VAL A 374 -10.87 -6.48 24.21
CA VAL A 374 -10.94 -5.85 22.88
C VAL A 374 -11.23 -6.88 21.79
N PHE A 375 -10.58 -8.05 21.85
CA PHE A 375 -10.86 -9.17 20.95
C PHE A 375 -12.27 -9.74 21.18
N GLY A 376 -12.72 -9.86 22.42
CA GLY A 376 -14.06 -10.34 22.78
C GLY A 376 -15.17 -9.44 22.25
N VAL A 377 -15.04 -8.12 22.40
CA VAL A 377 -15.97 -7.13 21.85
C VAL A 377 -16.02 -7.21 20.31
N SER A 378 -14.89 -7.50 19.68
CA SER A 378 -14.77 -7.56 18.22
C SER A 378 -15.14 -8.93 17.63
N TRP A 379 -15.34 -9.95 18.46
CA TRP A 379 -15.54 -11.34 18.06
C TRP A 379 -16.80 -11.53 17.19
N GLY A 380 -17.91 -10.88 17.54
CA GLY A 380 -19.16 -10.93 16.79
C GLY A 380 -19.14 -10.20 15.43
N LYS A 381 -18.12 -9.37 15.17
CA LYS A 381 -17.98 -8.56 13.94
C LYS A 381 -16.86 -9.05 13.02
N ARG A 382 -16.60 -10.36 13.03
CA ARG A 382 -15.56 -11.03 12.22
C ARG A 382 -14.17 -10.41 12.39
N LEU A 383 -13.86 -9.86 13.58
CA LEU A 383 -12.56 -9.25 13.87
C LEU A 383 -12.14 -8.20 12.82
N SER A 384 -13.09 -7.44 12.26
CA SER A 384 -12.74 -6.40 11.29
C SER A 384 -11.70 -5.43 11.88
N PRO A 385 -10.62 -5.10 11.15
CA PRO A 385 -9.52 -4.28 11.68
C PRO A 385 -10.00 -2.93 12.24
N VAL A 386 -10.98 -2.31 11.58
CA VAL A 386 -11.58 -1.03 12.02
C VAL A 386 -12.32 -1.18 13.35
N THR A 387 -13.07 -2.27 13.55
CA THR A 387 -13.78 -2.50 14.83
C THR A 387 -12.79 -2.78 15.95
N LEU A 388 -11.74 -3.56 15.70
CA LEU A 388 -10.69 -3.85 16.68
C LEU A 388 -10.01 -2.58 17.17
N ILE A 389 -9.66 -1.67 16.25
CA ILE A 389 -9.03 -0.39 16.59
C ILE A 389 -9.99 0.50 17.38
N LEU A 390 -11.25 0.63 16.94
CA LEU A 390 -12.24 1.45 17.67
C LEU A 390 -12.54 0.90 19.07
N ALA A 391 -12.69 -0.42 19.21
CA ALA A 391 -12.88 -1.08 20.49
C ALA A 391 -11.65 -0.88 21.39
N GLY A 392 -10.45 -1.04 20.83
CA GLY A 392 -9.18 -0.76 21.50
C GLY A 392 -9.10 0.66 22.05
N LEU A 393 -9.43 1.65 21.22
CA LEU A 393 -9.42 3.06 21.62
C LEU A 393 -10.41 3.34 22.75
N VAL A 394 -11.64 2.82 22.67
CA VAL A 394 -12.64 2.97 23.73
C VAL A 394 -12.16 2.35 25.03
N VAL A 395 -11.69 1.10 25.01
CA VAL A 395 -11.19 0.41 26.21
C VAL A 395 -9.97 1.15 26.79
N SER A 396 -9.07 1.65 25.95
CA SER A 396 -7.92 2.46 26.37
C SER A 396 -8.34 3.69 27.16
N LEU A 397 -9.37 4.40 26.69
CA LEU A 397 -9.89 5.59 27.37
C LEU A 397 -10.49 5.25 28.74
N TYR A 398 -11.24 4.16 28.85
CA TYR A 398 -11.77 3.69 30.14
C TYR A 398 -10.65 3.27 31.10
N CYS A 399 -9.67 2.51 30.60
CA CYS A 399 -8.52 2.10 31.40
C CYS A 399 -7.68 3.30 31.87
N GLY A 400 -7.47 4.28 30.98
CA GLY A 400 -6.80 5.54 31.29
C GLY A 400 -7.55 6.33 32.36
N ALA A 401 -8.87 6.46 32.25
CA ALA A 401 -9.70 7.13 33.25
C ALA A 401 -9.62 6.45 34.62
N LEU A 402 -9.64 5.11 34.65
CA LEU A 402 -9.50 4.35 35.89
C LEU A 402 -8.11 4.53 36.53
N ASN A 403 -7.04 4.51 35.73
CA ASN A 403 -5.69 4.82 36.22
C ASN A 403 -5.63 6.22 36.85
N GLN A 404 -6.19 7.23 36.18
CA GLN A 404 -6.21 8.59 36.71
C GLN A 404 -7.02 8.71 38.00
N LEU A 405 -8.16 8.02 38.07
CA LEU A 405 -8.98 7.96 39.29
C LEU A 405 -8.18 7.38 40.47
N MET A 406 -7.49 6.26 40.24
CA MET A 406 -6.64 5.63 41.27
C MET A 406 -5.50 6.55 41.71
N VAL A 407 -4.83 7.23 40.78
CA VAL A 407 -3.77 8.20 41.09
C VAL A 407 -4.30 9.36 41.94
N ILE A 408 -5.52 9.84 41.68
CA ILE A 408 -6.13 10.92 42.47
C ILE A 408 -6.40 10.46 43.91
N PHE A 409 -6.92 9.24 44.12
CA PHE A 409 -7.21 8.72 45.46
C PHE A 409 -5.96 8.26 46.23
N HIS A 410 -4.91 7.83 45.53
CA HIS A 410 -3.72 7.21 46.13
C HIS A 410 -2.42 7.88 45.64
N HIS A 411 -2.42 9.22 45.68
CA HIS A 411 -1.36 10.06 45.13
C HIS A 411 0.04 9.68 45.62
N ASP A 412 0.23 9.50 46.93
CA ASP A 412 1.54 9.24 47.53
C ASP A 412 2.17 7.92 47.05
N GLN A 413 1.35 6.90 46.73
CA GLN A 413 1.81 5.59 46.31
C GLN A 413 2.00 5.51 44.78
N LEU A 414 1.20 6.26 44.03
CA LEU A 414 1.13 6.19 42.57
C LEU A 414 1.83 7.37 41.85
N GLN A 415 2.48 8.29 42.57
CA GLN A 415 3.27 9.36 41.95
C GLN A 415 4.37 8.80 41.01
N SER A 416 4.94 7.65 41.34
CA SER A 416 5.91 6.93 40.49
C SER A 416 5.32 6.47 39.15
N MET A 417 4.00 6.26 39.05
CA MET A 417 3.33 5.89 37.80
C MET A 417 3.28 7.03 36.79
N PHE A 418 3.26 8.27 37.26
CA PHE A 418 3.37 9.43 36.37
C PHE A 418 4.75 9.48 35.71
N LEU A 419 5.81 9.20 36.48
CA LEU A 419 7.15 9.12 35.92
C LEU A 419 7.32 7.90 35.00
N TRP A 420 6.75 6.75 35.38
CA TRP A 420 6.77 5.54 34.54
C TRP A 420 6.07 5.74 33.18
N SER A 421 4.93 6.46 33.14
CA SER A 421 4.19 6.71 31.89
C SER A 421 4.95 7.59 30.90
N THR A 422 5.94 8.37 31.34
CA THR A 422 6.84 9.13 30.45
C THR A 422 7.84 8.24 29.71
N GLY A 423 7.97 6.96 30.09
CA GLY A 423 8.96 6.05 29.52
C GLY A 423 10.39 6.38 29.94
N THR A 424 10.59 6.99 31.12
CA THR A 424 11.92 7.39 31.56
C THR A 424 12.88 6.19 31.65
N LEU A 425 14.12 6.40 31.21
CA LEU A 425 15.23 5.44 31.31
C LEU A 425 16.26 5.90 32.36
N THR A 426 15.89 6.82 33.24
CA THR A 426 16.75 7.30 34.32
C THR A 426 16.91 6.22 35.40
N GLN A 427 18.14 6.04 35.91
CA GLN A 427 18.50 5.04 36.95
C GLN A 427 18.42 3.56 36.54
N THR A 428 18.49 3.25 35.26
CA THR A 428 18.58 1.86 34.79
C THR A 428 20.02 1.37 34.88
N ASP A 429 20.24 0.20 35.48
CA ASP A 429 21.55 -0.45 35.60
C ASP A 429 21.71 -1.61 34.59
N TRP A 430 22.89 -2.23 34.57
CA TRP A 430 23.17 -3.39 33.72
C TRP A 430 22.25 -4.59 34.00
N SER A 431 21.68 -4.71 35.20
CA SER A 431 20.79 -5.83 35.56
C SER A 431 19.53 -5.84 34.69
N VAL A 432 19.03 -4.66 34.30
CA VAL A 432 17.84 -4.54 33.45
C VAL A 432 18.19 -4.94 32.02
N ALA A 433 19.31 -4.45 31.48
CA ALA A 433 19.79 -4.84 30.16
C ALA A 433 20.01 -6.36 30.07
N GLN A 434 20.67 -6.96 31.07
CA GLN A 434 20.96 -8.40 31.17
C GLN A 434 19.69 -9.26 31.23
N ARG A 435 18.60 -8.76 31.84
CA ARG A 435 17.31 -9.45 31.86
C ARG A 435 16.53 -9.29 30.56
N LEU A 436 16.63 -8.13 29.91
CA LEU A 436 15.83 -7.79 28.73
C LEU A 436 16.34 -8.46 27.44
N TRP A 437 17.66 -8.49 27.21
CA TRP A 437 18.19 -9.04 25.96
C TRP A 437 17.85 -10.52 25.71
N PRO A 438 17.88 -11.46 26.70
CA PRO A 438 17.54 -12.85 26.42
C PRO A 438 16.02 -13.02 26.17
N GLN A 439 15.19 -12.21 26.81
CA GLN A 439 13.74 -12.21 26.58
C GLN A 439 13.40 -11.72 25.18
N LEU A 440 14.03 -10.61 24.75
CA LEU A 440 13.87 -10.08 23.40
C LEU A 440 14.40 -11.07 22.35
N LEU A 441 15.56 -11.69 22.59
CA LEU A 441 16.10 -12.71 21.70
C LEU A 441 15.16 -13.92 21.58
N GLY A 442 14.62 -14.40 22.70
CA GLY A 442 13.61 -15.46 22.72
C GLY A 442 12.35 -15.08 21.93
N GLY A 443 11.86 -13.86 22.10
CA GLY A 443 10.74 -13.32 21.34
C GLY A 443 11.03 -13.23 19.85
N ALA A 444 12.19 -12.71 19.46
CA ALA A 444 12.63 -12.62 18.07
C ALA A 444 12.77 -14.01 17.42
N ILE A 445 13.37 -14.98 18.12
CA ILE A 445 13.45 -16.37 17.65
C ILE A 445 12.05 -16.96 17.48
N LEU A 446 11.15 -16.77 18.45
CA LEU A 446 9.77 -17.23 18.35
C LEU A 446 9.07 -16.61 17.14
N THR A 447 9.24 -15.30 16.90
CA THR A 447 8.71 -14.62 15.72
C THR A 447 9.27 -15.19 14.43
N LEU A 448 10.58 -15.48 14.35
CA LEU A 448 11.21 -16.09 13.18
C LEU A 448 10.69 -17.52 12.92
N LEU A 449 10.44 -18.30 13.98
CA LEU A 449 9.85 -19.63 13.88
C LEU A 449 8.38 -19.56 13.44
N LEU A 450 7.65 -18.55 13.90
CA LEU A 450 6.26 -18.29 13.55
C LEU A 450 6.10 -17.46 12.27
N LEU A 451 7.19 -17.12 11.58
CA LEU A 451 7.15 -16.22 10.43
C LEU A 451 6.29 -16.80 9.31
N ARG A 452 6.40 -18.12 9.06
CA ARG A 452 5.55 -18.84 8.09
C ARG A 452 4.06 -18.76 8.48
N PRO A 453 3.60 -19.23 9.65
CA PRO A 453 2.19 -19.13 10.02
C PRO A 453 1.67 -17.68 10.15
N LEU A 454 2.51 -16.71 10.55
CA LEU A 454 2.13 -15.30 10.58
C LEU A 454 1.97 -14.71 9.17
N THR A 455 2.82 -15.08 8.22
CA THR A 455 2.62 -14.72 6.80
C THR A 455 1.38 -15.39 6.21
N LEU A 456 1.08 -16.63 6.64
CA LEU A 456 -0.13 -17.34 6.24
C LEU A 456 -1.40 -16.76 6.88
N MET A 457 -1.35 -16.27 8.12
CA MET A 457 -2.44 -15.51 8.75
C MET A 457 -2.65 -14.12 8.13
N GLY A 458 -1.69 -13.62 7.33
CA GLY A 458 -1.87 -12.45 6.48
C GLY A 458 -2.70 -12.73 5.21
N LEU A 459 -2.86 -14.00 4.82
CA LEU A 459 -3.68 -14.45 3.69
C LEU A 459 -5.13 -14.66 4.17
N ASP A 460 -6.11 -14.07 3.49
CA ASP A 460 -7.54 -14.18 3.84
C ASP A 460 -8.00 -15.65 3.95
N ASP A 461 -8.99 -15.91 4.82
CA ASP A 461 -9.57 -17.24 5.13
C ASP A 461 -10.01 -18.05 3.90
N GLY A 462 -10.07 -17.44 2.71
CA GLY A 462 -10.23 -18.11 1.43
C GLY A 462 -9.08 -19.05 1.03
N VAL A 463 -7.87 -18.85 1.58
CA VAL A 463 -6.67 -19.65 1.28
C VAL A 463 -6.51 -20.83 2.25
N ALA A 464 -6.92 -20.68 3.52
CA ALA A 464 -6.84 -21.75 4.52
C ALA A 464 -7.77 -22.95 4.19
N ARG A 465 -8.89 -22.70 3.50
CA ARG A 465 -9.83 -23.75 3.07
C ARG A 465 -9.28 -24.71 2.01
N ASN A 466 -8.26 -24.32 1.25
CA ASN A 466 -7.70 -25.13 0.15
C ASN A 466 -6.33 -25.76 0.46
N LEU A 467 -5.72 -25.46 1.61
CA LEU A 467 -4.43 -26.03 2.04
C LEU A 467 -4.56 -27.25 2.97
N GLY A 468 -5.77 -27.77 3.18
CA GLY A 468 -5.98 -29.05 3.89
C GLY A 468 -5.69 -29.04 5.40
N LEU A 469 -5.45 -27.87 6.00
CA LEU A 469 -5.38 -27.74 7.46
C LEU A 469 -6.79 -27.84 8.02
N ALA A 470 -7.13 -29.02 8.53
CA ALA A 470 -8.36 -29.25 9.26
C ALA A 470 -8.43 -28.30 10.47
N LEU A 471 -9.17 -27.20 10.33
CA LEU A 471 -9.66 -26.46 11.48
C LEU A 471 -10.58 -27.40 12.24
N SER A 472 -10.04 -27.95 13.32
CA SER A 472 -10.75 -28.71 14.34
C SER A 472 -12.08 -28.02 14.64
N ARG A 473 -13.17 -28.72 14.32
CA ARG A 473 -14.51 -28.43 14.82
C ARG A 473 -14.48 -28.38 16.34
N ARG A 474 -14.70 -27.20 16.91
CA ARG A 474 -15.37 -26.97 18.20
C ARG A 474 -15.98 -25.58 18.14
N ALA A 475 -17.25 -25.33 18.37
CA ALA A 475 -18.41 -26.19 18.51
C ALA A 475 -19.57 -25.37 17.96
N SER A 476 -20.45 -26.04 17.25
CA SER A 476 -21.78 -25.54 16.92
C SER A 476 -22.62 -25.30 18.18
N ALA A 477 -23.48 -24.28 18.07
CA ALA A 477 -24.82 -24.14 18.65
C ALA A 477 -24.97 -23.19 19.85
N PRO A 478 -26.16 -22.59 20.02
CA PRO A 478 -27.24 -22.29 19.06
C PRO A 478 -27.28 -20.81 18.63
#